data_AF-A0A4Q1FLA4-F1
#
_entry.id   AF-A0A4Q1FLA4-F1
#
_cell.length_a   1.000
_cell.length_b   1.000
_cell.length_c   1.000
_cell.angle_alpha   90.00
_cell.angle_beta   90.00
_cell.angle_gamma   90.00
#
_symmetry.space_group_name_H-M   'P 1'
#
loop_
_entity.id
_entity.type
_entity.pdbx_description
1 polymer ?
#
loop_
_entity_poly.entity_id
_entity_poly.type
_entity_poly.pdbx_seq_one_letter_code
_entity_poly.pdbx_strand_id
1 'polypeptide(L)'
;MNYCLEWKTIEYAINHTVSKIVINITNKPVITWPSAVKNGFGIAEFAFIFLLLTGSVAFSNSKKDTSGFENVVREIAGGKLDINKKYMYWNGERYIATDSANLGRQFKVIAMQKDDFKDLKKITQPDTLTTENAMGKVWYDKSNNNVEFFTSFGKHPENEKALKDVSERILEIYGGENAKQ
;
A
#
# COMPACT_ATOMS: atom_id res chain seq x y z
N MET A 1 74.92 2.26 -21.12
CA MET A 1 74.16 3.52 -21.24
C MET A 1 73.37 3.60 -22.57
N ASN A 2 72.78 2.48 -23.05
CA ASN A 2 72.00 2.45 -24.31
C ASN A 2 70.51 2.14 -24.08
N TYR A 3 70.18 1.46 -22.99
CA TYR A 3 68.79 1.11 -22.67
C TYR A 3 67.86 2.34 -22.53
N CYS A 4 68.32 3.45 -21.92
CA CYS A 4 67.49 4.67 -21.81
C CYS A 4 67.17 5.33 -23.15
N LEU A 5 68.06 5.22 -24.15
CA LEU A 5 67.84 5.80 -25.48
C LEU A 5 66.82 4.96 -26.26
N GLU A 6 66.89 3.64 -26.12
CA GLU A 6 65.95 2.71 -26.75
C GLU A 6 64.53 2.85 -26.16
N TRP A 7 64.41 2.98 -24.83
CA TRP A 7 63.12 3.22 -24.17
C TRP A 7 62.45 4.54 -24.60
N LYS A 8 63.21 5.64 -24.67
CA LYS A 8 62.68 6.92 -25.18
C LYS A 8 62.21 6.82 -26.64
N THR A 9 62.90 5.99 -27.43
CA THR A 9 62.55 5.77 -28.84
C THR A 9 61.22 5.02 -28.98
N ILE A 10 61.01 4.00 -28.14
CA ILE A 10 59.77 3.23 -28.10
C ILE A 10 58.59 4.10 -27.64
N GLU A 11 58.78 4.91 -26.59
CA GLU A 11 57.74 5.84 -26.11
C GLU A 11 57.34 6.86 -27.19
N TYR A 12 58.32 7.45 -27.89
CA TYR A 12 58.05 8.39 -28.98
C TYR A 12 57.30 7.72 -30.14
N ALA A 13 57.70 6.50 -30.51
CA ALA A 13 57.04 5.74 -31.57
C ALA A 13 55.58 5.40 -31.22
N ILE A 14 55.31 4.98 -29.97
CA ILE A 14 53.95 4.68 -29.50
C ILE A 14 53.10 5.95 -29.48
N ASN A 15 53.61 7.04 -28.89
CA ASN A 15 52.85 8.29 -28.76
C ASN A 15 52.50 8.90 -30.13
N HIS A 16 53.45 8.88 -31.08
CA HIS A 16 53.21 9.37 -32.44
C HIS A 16 52.27 8.45 -33.25
N THR A 17 52.22 7.15 -32.93
CA THR A 17 51.26 6.22 -33.56
C THR A 17 49.86 6.40 -32.98
N VAL A 18 49.73 6.56 -31.67
CA VAL A 18 48.44 6.78 -30.99
C VAL A 18 47.86 8.16 -31.30
N SER A 19 48.68 9.21 -31.44
CA SER A 19 48.20 10.56 -31.79
C SER A 19 47.61 10.66 -33.20
N LYS A 20 47.99 9.75 -34.11
CA LYS A 20 47.37 9.62 -35.44
C LYS A 20 46.06 8.85 -35.41
N ILE A 21 45.74 8.16 -34.32
CA ILE A 21 44.49 7.42 -34.15
C ILE A 21 43.51 8.32 -33.39
N VAL A 22 42.52 8.87 -34.10
CA VAL A 22 41.39 9.56 -33.47
C VAL A 22 40.47 8.50 -32.85
N ILE A 23 40.71 8.15 -31.58
CA ILE A 23 39.84 7.22 -30.85
C ILE A 23 38.64 8.01 -30.31
N ASN A 24 37.50 7.94 -30.99
CA ASN A 24 36.25 8.49 -30.45
C ASN A 24 35.70 7.52 -29.38
N ILE A 25 36.13 7.68 -28.12
CA ILE A 25 35.60 6.90 -27.00
C ILE A 25 34.20 7.42 -26.67
N THR A 26 33.18 6.86 -27.31
CA THR A 26 31.79 7.08 -26.89
C THR A 26 31.50 6.17 -25.70
N ASN A 27 31.74 6.66 -24.48
CA ASN A 27 31.26 6.01 -23.27
C ASN A 27 29.72 6.02 -23.29
N LYS A 28 29.09 4.90 -23.66
CA LYS A 28 27.63 4.78 -23.62
C LYS A 28 27.24 4.57 -22.15
N PRO A 29 26.54 5.49 -21.48
CA PRO A 29 26.12 5.27 -20.10
C PRO A 29 25.13 4.09 -20.06
N VAL A 30 25.42 3.08 -19.23
CA VAL A 30 24.46 2.02 -18.87
C VAL A 30 23.48 2.60 -17.87
N ILE A 31 22.53 3.40 -18.37
CA ILE A 31 21.36 3.84 -17.62
C ILE A 31 20.16 3.25 -18.34
N THR A 32 19.59 2.19 -17.78
CA THR A 32 18.35 1.58 -18.26
C THR A 32 17.17 2.41 -17.80
N TRP A 33 16.75 3.38 -18.61
CA TRP A 33 15.52 4.12 -18.38
C TRP A 33 14.30 3.22 -18.53
N PRO A 34 13.35 3.23 -17.56
CA PRO A 34 12.10 2.49 -17.68
C PRO A 34 11.27 3.00 -18.87
N SER A 35 10.45 2.12 -19.43
CA SER A 35 9.66 2.31 -20.65
C SER A 35 8.83 3.59 -20.68
N ALA A 36 8.44 4.09 -19.51
CA ALA A 36 7.67 5.32 -19.33
C ALA A 36 8.38 6.58 -19.87
N VAL A 37 9.71 6.67 -19.74
CA VAL A 37 10.49 7.83 -20.22
C VAL A 37 10.64 7.81 -21.74
N LYS A 38 10.65 6.61 -22.35
CA LYS A 38 10.86 6.44 -23.79
C LYS A 38 9.61 6.73 -24.63
N ASN A 39 8.42 6.64 -24.03
CA ASN A 39 7.13 6.79 -24.73
C ASN A 39 6.53 8.19 -24.64
N GLY A 40 7.33 9.23 -24.35
CA GLY A 40 6.88 10.63 -24.37
C GLY A 40 5.99 11.06 -23.20
N PHE A 41 5.85 10.22 -22.16
CA PHE A 41 4.97 10.50 -21.01
C PHE A 41 5.67 11.24 -19.85
N GLY A 42 7.00 11.28 -19.83
CA GLY A 42 7.76 11.82 -18.69
C GLY A 42 7.57 13.33 -18.43
N ILE A 43 7.37 14.16 -19.46
CA ILE A 43 7.22 15.62 -19.27
C ILE A 43 5.80 15.98 -18.78
N ALA A 44 4.79 15.23 -19.23
CA ALA A 44 3.40 15.48 -18.83
C ALA A 44 3.16 15.18 -17.35
N GLU A 45 3.78 14.12 -16.80
CA GLU A 45 3.65 13.77 -15.38
C GLU A 45 4.31 14.81 -14.46
N PHE A 46 5.51 15.27 -14.79
CA PHE A 46 6.17 16.34 -14.02
C PHE A 46 5.41 17.67 -14.12
N ALA A 47 4.86 18.00 -15.29
CA ALA A 47 4.01 19.17 -15.44
C ALA A 47 2.72 19.06 -14.61
N PHE A 48 2.12 17.88 -14.54
CA PHE A 48 0.94 17.63 -13.70
C PHE A 48 1.25 17.79 -12.20
N ILE A 49 2.40 17.29 -11.75
CA ILE A 49 2.88 17.49 -10.37
C ILE A 49 3.13 18.97 -10.09
N PHE A 50 3.77 19.70 -11.00
CA PHE A 50 3.98 21.15 -10.86
C PHE A 50 2.66 21.93 -10.83
N LEU A 51 1.67 21.54 -11.65
CA LEU A 51 0.33 22.14 -11.66
C LEU A 51 -0.45 21.85 -10.37
N LEU A 52 -0.28 20.68 -9.76
CA LEU A 52 -0.87 20.40 -8.43
C LEU A 52 -0.22 21.27 -7.34
N LEU A 53 1.10 21.45 -7.37
CA LEU A 53 1.81 22.29 -6.39
C LEU A 53 1.48 23.78 -6.54
N THR A 54 1.42 24.30 -7.77
CA THR A 54 1.22 25.73 -8.03
C THR A 54 -0.24 26.12 -8.22
N GLY A 55 -1.10 25.20 -8.65
CA GLY A 55 -2.54 25.42 -8.84
C GLY A 55 -3.27 25.75 -7.54
N SER A 56 -2.76 25.29 -6.40
CA SER A 56 -3.28 25.66 -5.07
C SER A 56 -3.09 27.16 -4.75
N VAL A 57 -2.06 27.82 -5.29
CA VAL A 57 -1.80 29.26 -5.11
C VAL A 57 -2.68 30.12 -6.04
N ALA A 58 -3.02 29.64 -7.23
CA ALA A 58 -3.76 30.41 -8.23
C ALA A 58 -5.27 30.51 -7.96
N PHE A 59 -5.84 29.63 -7.13
CA PHE A 59 -7.26 29.66 -6.75
C PHE A 59 -7.47 30.15 -5.31
N SER A 60 -6.93 31.32 -4.99
CA SER A 60 -7.29 32.06 -3.78
C SER A 60 -8.58 32.87 -4.00
N ASN A 61 -9.73 32.19 -3.95
CA ASN A 61 -10.99 32.69 -3.39
C ASN A 61 -12.15 31.74 -3.69
N SER A 62 -12.44 30.85 -2.76
CA SER A 62 -13.80 30.61 -2.27
C SER A 62 -13.68 29.62 -1.12
N LYS A 63 -14.35 29.91 0.00
CA LYS A 63 -14.53 28.98 1.10
C LYS A 63 -15.03 27.66 0.53
N LYS A 64 -14.23 26.60 0.61
CA LYS A 64 -14.63 25.25 0.22
C LYS A 64 -14.01 24.25 1.18
N ASP A 65 -14.88 23.38 1.68
CA ASP A 65 -14.59 22.30 2.60
C ASP A 65 -13.31 21.53 2.23
N THR A 66 -12.26 21.80 3.02
CA THR A 66 -10.97 21.08 3.04
C THR A 66 -11.13 19.62 3.54
N SER A 67 -12.33 19.19 3.92
CA SER A 67 -12.57 17.88 4.53
C SER A 67 -12.35 16.70 3.58
N GLY A 68 -12.67 16.83 2.29
CA GLY A 68 -12.58 15.72 1.33
C GLY A 68 -11.13 15.29 1.02
N PHE A 69 -10.28 16.25 0.67
CA PHE A 69 -8.91 15.96 0.27
C PHE A 69 -8.00 15.63 1.47
N GLU A 70 -8.19 16.29 2.62
CA GLU A 70 -7.45 15.91 3.84
C GLU A 70 -7.81 14.51 4.35
N ASN A 71 -9.06 14.06 4.20
CA ASN A 71 -9.43 12.70 4.58
C ASN A 71 -8.72 11.66 3.69
N VAL A 72 -8.63 11.91 2.38
CA VAL A 72 -7.95 11.02 1.43
C VAL A 72 -6.44 11.02 1.63
N VAL A 73 -5.82 12.20 1.80
CA VAL A 73 -4.38 12.32 2.09
C VAL A 73 -4.04 11.67 3.43
N ARG A 74 -4.89 11.84 4.44
CA ARG A 74 -4.75 11.20 5.75
C ARG A 74 -4.87 9.68 5.60
N GLU A 75 -5.86 9.14 4.88
CA GLU A 75 -6.01 7.70 4.67
C GLU A 75 -4.79 7.07 3.95
N ILE A 76 -4.21 7.77 2.96
CA ILE A 76 -3.05 7.30 2.21
C ILE A 76 -1.74 7.44 3.01
N ALA A 77 -1.60 8.49 3.83
CA ALA A 77 -0.39 8.78 4.60
C ALA A 77 -0.31 8.08 5.98
N GLY A 78 -1.08 7.03 6.23
CA GLY A 78 -1.10 6.36 7.54
C GLY A 78 -1.80 7.21 8.60
N GLY A 79 -2.93 7.79 8.21
CA GLY A 79 -3.71 8.75 8.94
C GLY A 79 -4.04 8.34 10.35
N LYS A 80 -3.95 9.32 11.26
CA LYS A 80 -4.37 9.23 12.65
C LYS A 80 -5.64 8.40 12.75
N LEU A 81 -5.51 7.17 13.26
CA LEU A 81 -6.65 6.34 13.59
C LEU A 81 -7.58 7.21 14.45
N ASP A 82 -8.88 7.20 14.16
CA ASP A 82 -9.88 7.93 14.93
C ASP A 82 -10.10 7.33 16.34
N ILE A 83 -9.06 6.68 16.91
CA ILE A 83 -8.99 6.14 18.28
C ILE A 83 -9.21 7.19 19.38
N ASN A 84 -9.24 8.48 19.02
CA ASN A 84 -9.55 9.56 19.95
C ASN A 84 -11.06 9.77 20.13
N LYS A 85 -11.89 9.19 19.25
CA LYS A 85 -13.34 9.23 19.42
C LYS A 85 -13.77 8.29 20.53
N LYS A 86 -14.84 8.66 21.21
CA LYS A 86 -15.30 7.96 22.43
C LYS A 86 -16.02 6.64 22.13
N TYR A 87 -16.64 6.53 20.96
CA TYR A 87 -17.49 5.40 20.60
C TYR A 87 -17.09 4.82 19.25
N MET A 88 -17.58 3.61 18.98
CA MET A 88 -17.46 2.96 17.69
C MET A 88 -18.71 2.13 17.40
N TYR A 89 -18.97 1.85 16.13
CA TYR A 89 -20.06 0.98 15.69
C TYR A 89 -19.59 0.08 14.55
N TRP A 90 -20.18 -1.11 14.44
CA TRP A 90 -19.90 -2.03 13.34
C TRP A 90 -20.67 -1.62 12.09
N ASN A 91 -20.00 -1.51 10.94
CA ASN A 91 -20.64 -1.14 9.68
C ASN A 91 -20.96 -2.33 8.75
N GLY A 92 -20.71 -3.57 9.21
CA GLY A 92 -20.81 -4.80 8.41
C GLY A 92 -19.45 -5.40 8.04
N GLU A 93 -18.38 -4.60 8.01
CA GLU A 93 -17.03 -5.03 7.63
C GLU A 93 -15.97 -4.70 8.67
N ARG A 94 -16.07 -3.54 9.32
CA ARG A 94 -15.12 -3.07 10.35
C ARG A 94 -15.81 -2.14 11.33
N TYR A 95 -15.14 -1.86 12.44
CA TYR A 95 -15.59 -0.79 13.33
C TYR A 95 -15.28 0.59 12.74
N ILE A 96 -16.23 1.51 12.89
CA ILE A 96 -16.12 2.92 12.52
C ILE A 96 -16.26 3.77 13.79
N ALA A 97 -15.33 4.71 13.95
CA ALA A 97 -15.27 5.57 15.11
C ALA A 97 -16.31 6.70 15.03
N THR A 98 -16.96 7.03 16.15
CA THR A 98 -17.99 8.07 16.24
C THR A 98 -17.95 8.79 17.59
N ASP A 99 -18.34 10.06 17.59
CA ASP A 99 -18.47 10.87 18.80
C ASP A 99 -19.90 10.79 19.38
N SER A 100 -20.86 10.33 18.58
CA SER A 100 -22.25 10.14 19.01
C SER A 100 -22.44 8.77 19.65
N ALA A 101 -23.08 8.74 20.83
CA ALA A 101 -23.50 7.52 21.50
C ALA A 101 -24.75 6.89 20.86
N ASN A 102 -25.42 7.59 19.94
CA ASN A 102 -26.66 7.12 19.32
C ASN A 102 -26.68 7.50 17.83
N LEU A 103 -26.68 6.49 16.96
CA LEU A 103 -26.76 6.63 15.50
C LEU A 103 -28.08 6.06 14.94
N GLY A 104 -29.11 5.93 15.79
CA GLY A 104 -30.39 5.32 15.47
C GLY A 104 -30.46 3.83 15.79
N ARG A 105 -31.63 3.22 15.57
CA ARG A 105 -31.89 1.79 15.91
C ARG A 105 -31.10 0.79 15.06
N GLN A 106 -30.54 1.23 13.95
CA GLN A 106 -29.82 0.39 12.99
C GLN A 106 -28.39 0.08 13.42
N PHE A 107 -27.75 0.93 14.24
CA PHE A 107 -26.37 0.76 14.65
C PHE A 107 -26.26 0.54 16.15
N LYS A 108 -25.61 -0.56 16.53
CA LYS A 108 -25.20 -0.78 17.91
C LYS A 108 -23.89 -0.02 18.17
N VAL A 109 -24.01 1.09 18.89
CA VAL A 109 -22.87 1.91 19.29
C VAL A 109 -22.31 1.38 20.61
N ILE A 110 -21.01 1.10 20.63
CA ILE A 110 -20.27 0.64 21.81
C ILE A 110 -19.13 1.61 22.14
N ALA A 111 -18.59 1.52 23.36
CA ALA A 111 -17.41 2.27 23.72
C ALA A 111 -16.22 1.89 22.83
N MET A 112 -15.33 2.85 22.56
CA MET A 112 -14.12 2.63 21.77
C MET A 112 -13.25 1.55 22.43
N GLN A 113 -13.05 0.43 21.73
CA GLN A 113 -12.10 -0.61 22.09
C GLN A 113 -10.98 -0.62 21.04
N LYS A 114 -9.79 -0.19 21.45
CA LYS A 114 -8.71 0.16 20.50
C LYS A 114 -8.19 -1.05 19.71
N ASP A 115 -8.14 -2.22 20.33
CA ASP A 115 -7.62 -3.44 19.72
C ASP A 115 -8.61 -3.97 18.68
N ASP A 116 -9.87 -4.16 19.08
CA ASP A 116 -10.96 -4.51 18.16
C ASP A 116 -11.10 -3.50 17.00
N PHE A 117 -11.00 -2.20 17.28
CA PHE A 117 -11.12 -1.15 16.26
C PHE A 117 -10.02 -1.24 15.19
N LYS A 118 -8.80 -1.61 15.58
CA LYS A 118 -7.65 -1.73 14.68
C LYS A 118 -7.66 -3.04 13.90
N ASP A 119 -7.89 -4.12 14.64
CA ASP A 119 -7.49 -5.45 14.22
C ASP A 119 -8.69 -6.28 13.78
N LEU A 120 -9.90 -6.00 14.29
CA LEU A 120 -11.10 -6.75 13.91
C LEU A 120 -11.72 -6.22 12.62
N LYS A 121 -11.54 -6.98 11.54
CA LYS A 121 -12.16 -6.74 10.23
C LYS A 121 -12.71 -8.05 9.70
N LYS A 122 -13.85 -7.97 9.04
CA LYS A 122 -14.44 -9.06 8.26
C LYS A 122 -13.64 -9.24 6.98
N ILE A 123 -13.36 -10.48 6.62
CA ILE A 123 -12.74 -10.84 5.36
C ILE A 123 -13.87 -11.02 4.33
N THR A 124 -13.97 -10.08 3.41
CA THR A 124 -15.03 -10.05 2.38
C THR A 124 -14.75 -10.95 1.19
N GLN A 125 -13.50 -11.38 1.02
CA GLN A 125 -13.04 -12.27 -0.06
C GLN A 125 -12.50 -13.58 0.52
N PRO A 126 -13.38 -14.48 1.02
CA PRO A 126 -12.97 -15.76 1.58
C PRO A 126 -12.28 -16.67 0.57
N ASP A 127 -12.45 -16.42 -0.73
CA ASP A 127 -11.79 -17.15 -1.81
C ASP A 127 -10.28 -16.89 -1.92
N THR A 128 -9.79 -15.82 -1.28
CA THR A 128 -8.36 -15.51 -1.20
C THR A 128 -7.67 -16.23 -0.02
N LEU A 129 -8.43 -16.91 0.83
CA LEU A 129 -7.88 -17.59 1.99
C LEU A 129 -7.22 -18.92 1.61
N THR A 130 -5.99 -19.11 2.08
CA THR A 130 -5.17 -20.31 1.91
C THR A 130 -4.66 -20.77 3.27
N THR A 131 -4.26 -22.05 3.39
CA THR A 131 -3.77 -22.58 4.67
C THR A 131 -2.59 -21.77 5.21
N GLU A 132 -1.69 -21.29 4.34
CA GLU A 132 -0.55 -20.44 4.75
C GLU A 132 -0.94 -19.06 5.27
N ASN A 133 -1.98 -18.43 4.70
CA ASN A 133 -2.36 -17.07 5.09
C ASN A 133 -3.39 -17.04 6.24
N ALA A 134 -4.15 -18.13 6.43
CA ALA A 134 -5.25 -18.18 7.38
C ALA A 134 -4.89 -18.80 8.73
N MET A 135 -4.04 -19.85 8.75
CA MET A 135 -3.76 -20.57 10.00
C MET A 135 -3.08 -19.66 11.05
N GLY A 136 -3.69 -19.58 12.23
CA GLY A 136 -3.24 -18.75 13.35
C GLY A 136 -3.34 -17.23 13.15
N LYS A 137 -3.95 -16.79 12.03
CA LYS A 137 -4.11 -15.36 11.68
C LYS A 137 -5.55 -14.98 11.35
N VAL A 138 -6.42 -15.97 11.15
CA VAL A 138 -7.82 -15.78 10.80
C VAL A 138 -8.69 -16.50 11.82
N TRP A 139 -9.77 -15.83 12.19
CA TRP A 139 -10.79 -16.34 13.08
C TRP A 139 -12.10 -16.45 12.31
N TYR A 140 -13.01 -17.32 12.76
CA TYR A 140 -14.31 -17.48 12.14
C TYR A 140 -15.44 -17.55 13.17
N ASP A 141 -16.63 -17.18 12.74
CA ASP A 141 -17.88 -17.59 13.38
C ASP A 141 -18.70 -18.42 12.39
N LYS A 142 -19.40 -19.42 12.92
CA LYS A 142 -20.39 -20.20 12.17
C LYS A 142 -21.73 -20.05 12.85
N SER A 143 -22.60 -19.25 12.25
CA SER A 143 -23.95 -18.97 12.74
C SER A 143 -24.94 -19.02 11.58
N ASN A 144 -26.11 -19.62 11.83
CA ASN A 144 -27.20 -19.70 10.83
C ASN A 144 -26.76 -20.28 9.48
N ASN A 145 -25.96 -21.34 9.49
CA ASN A 145 -25.35 -21.98 8.32
C ASN A 145 -24.38 -21.12 7.47
N ASN A 146 -24.13 -19.88 7.88
CA ASN A 146 -23.15 -19.02 7.24
C ASN A 146 -21.84 -19.03 8.03
N VAL A 147 -20.72 -18.99 7.31
CA VAL A 147 -19.39 -18.88 7.90
C VAL A 147 -18.82 -17.52 7.51
N GLU A 148 -18.41 -16.77 8.52
CA GLU A 148 -17.81 -15.46 8.35
C GLU A 148 -16.40 -15.48 8.93
N PHE A 149 -15.46 -14.89 8.20
CA PHE A 149 -14.04 -14.87 8.56
C PHE A 149 -13.62 -13.47 9.00
N PHE A 150 -12.67 -13.42 9.93
CA PHE A 150 -12.21 -12.21 10.59
C PHE A 150 -10.70 -12.20 10.74
N THR A 151 -10.11 -11.01 10.76
CA THR A 151 -8.65 -10.80 10.86
C THR A 151 -8.10 -10.81 12.28
N SER A 152 -8.96 -10.85 13.30
CA SER A 152 -8.54 -10.88 14.71
C SER A 152 -9.48 -11.75 15.56
N PHE A 153 -8.97 -12.18 16.70
CA PHE A 153 -9.74 -12.82 17.75
C PHE A 153 -10.72 -11.81 18.38
N GLY A 154 -11.65 -12.30 19.19
CA GLY A 154 -12.58 -11.45 19.92
C GLY A 154 -14.00 -11.98 19.85
N LYS A 155 -14.97 -11.07 19.83
CA LYS A 155 -16.39 -11.40 19.75
C LYS A 155 -16.95 -10.94 18.42
N HIS A 156 -17.88 -11.72 17.88
CA HIS A 156 -18.66 -11.30 16.72
C HIS A 156 -19.41 -10.01 17.05
N PRO A 157 -19.30 -8.96 16.22
CA PRO A 157 -19.89 -7.66 16.50
C PRO A 157 -21.42 -7.68 16.62
N GLU A 158 -22.07 -8.60 15.89
CA GLU A 158 -23.53 -8.71 15.84
C GLU A 158 -24.12 -9.73 16.82
N ASN A 159 -23.55 -10.93 16.92
CA ASN A 159 -24.10 -12.03 17.73
C ASN A 159 -23.38 -12.22 19.08
N GLU A 160 -22.32 -11.45 19.34
CA GLU A 160 -21.50 -11.44 20.57
C GLU A 160 -20.80 -12.76 20.92
N LYS A 161 -20.89 -13.80 20.08
CA LYS A 161 -20.17 -15.06 20.30
C LYS A 161 -18.68 -14.88 20.13
N ALA A 162 -17.90 -15.63 20.90
CA ALA A 162 -16.46 -15.68 20.72
C ALA A 162 -16.11 -16.28 19.34
N LEU A 163 -15.25 -15.60 18.61
CA LEU A 163 -14.69 -16.08 17.36
C LEU A 163 -13.72 -17.23 17.63
N LYS A 164 -13.70 -18.21 16.74
CA LYS A 164 -12.89 -19.43 16.86
C LYS A 164 -11.71 -19.37 15.92
N ASP A 165 -10.57 -19.94 16.33
CA ASP A 165 -9.43 -20.12 15.43
C ASP A 165 -9.84 -20.94 14.21
N VAL A 166 -9.50 -20.46 13.02
CA VAL A 166 -9.72 -21.22 11.79
C VAL A 166 -8.93 -22.52 11.81
N SER A 167 -9.59 -23.61 11.41
CA SER A 167 -8.96 -24.90 11.15
C SER A 167 -8.91 -25.18 9.66
N GLU A 168 -7.98 -26.04 9.24
CA GLU A 168 -7.85 -26.48 7.84
C GLU A 168 -9.18 -26.95 7.27
N ARG A 169 -9.93 -27.78 8.02
CA ARG A 169 -11.24 -28.27 7.60
C ARG A 169 -12.26 -27.17 7.32
N ILE A 170 -12.27 -26.10 8.12
CA ILE A 170 -13.21 -24.99 7.91
C ILE A 170 -12.81 -24.22 6.66
N LEU A 171 -11.51 -24.02 6.47
CA LEU A 171 -10.99 -23.35 5.30
C LEU A 171 -11.22 -24.14 4.01
N GLU A 172 -11.04 -25.45 4.04
CA GLU A 172 -11.32 -26.34 2.90
C GLU A 172 -12.79 -26.30 2.49
N ILE A 173 -13.72 -26.19 3.43
CA ILE A 173 -15.16 -26.22 3.13
C ILE A 173 -15.68 -24.83 2.74
N TYR A 174 -15.21 -23.77 3.39
CA TYR A 174 -15.83 -22.44 3.31
C TYR A 174 -14.90 -21.32 2.80
N GLY A 175 -13.61 -21.60 2.63
CA GLY A 175 -12.61 -20.67 2.11
C GLY A 175 -12.06 -21.11 0.76
N GLY A 176 -11.14 -20.32 0.21
CA GLY A 176 -10.44 -20.64 -1.03
C GLY A 176 -11.40 -20.88 -2.21
N GLU A 177 -11.08 -21.85 -3.06
CA GLU A 177 -11.88 -22.17 -4.24
C GLU A 177 -13.32 -22.59 -3.91
N ASN A 178 -13.56 -23.12 -2.70
CA ASN A 178 -14.88 -23.60 -2.26
C ASN A 178 -15.78 -22.49 -1.71
N ALA A 179 -15.26 -21.28 -1.51
CA ALA A 179 -16.03 -20.14 -1.00
C ALA A 179 -17.05 -19.57 -2.01
N LYS A 180 -17.03 -20.03 -3.27
CA LYS A 180 -17.91 -19.55 -4.36
C LYS A 180 -19.23 -20.30 -4.48
N GLN A 181 -19.51 -21.27 -3.60
CA GLN A 181 -20.69 -22.14 -3.66
C GLN A 181 -21.93 -21.53 -3.03
#